data_AF-A0AAU3TJG3-F1
#
_entry.id   AF-A0AAU3TJG3-F1
#
_cell.length_a   1.000
_cell.length_b   1.000
_cell.length_c   1.000
_cell.angle_alpha   90.00
_cell.angle_beta   90.00
_cell.angle_gamma   90.00
#
_symmetry.space_group_name_H-M   'P 1'
#
loop_
_entity.id
_entity.type
_entity.pdbx_description
1 polymer ?
#
loop_
_entity_poly.entity_id
_entity_poly.type
_entity_poly.pdbx_seq_one_letter_code
_entity_poly.pdbx_strand_id
1 'polypeptide(L)'
;MASFAGGPFDVRAVVAGILPEPRRDLPLGAVPWGNFPHGLHAREAVAALRADGEPGMDATGVLRGLCANDSRAAAALAVPFLIPLATDPHHPHRAAALDVLSGPARARYFGVASREELLLHRTDPVRHAPDGDDEYGYEVTAYPAGWSVAAARAAITADTPTLLPLLGDPDPAVRLDAAYVLATAADLDHIVRTALATGFAAERDAMVRAAFVLATAEITRAYAHSPTAAWLRERWHDRTEAPEVRLAAAIGWLCLTDDPAPEELRRTVDALADDERAHAMEALPWMSAASGTNEPGLLRCKRCMLQPEEPDPETVFWDSLF
;
A
#
# COMPACT_ATOMS: atom_id res chain seq x y z
N MET A 1 13.00 23.13 -6.78
CA MET A 1 12.80 21.74 -7.23
C MET A 1 12.25 21.61 -8.64
N ALA A 2 11.44 22.55 -9.14
CA ALA A 2 10.97 22.57 -10.53
C ALA A 2 12.11 22.46 -11.59
N SER A 3 13.33 22.90 -11.26
CA SER A 3 14.52 22.79 -12.11
C SER A 3 15.03 21.35 -12.32
N PHE A 4 14.63 20.40 -11.47
CA PHE A 4 15.04 18.98 -11.56
C PHE A 4 13.96 18.09 -12.19
N ALA A 5 12.74 18.59 -12.38
CA ALA A 5 11.63 17.84 -12.96
C ALA A 5 11.97 17.39 -14.38
N GLY A 6 11.66 16.13 -14.70
CA GLY A 6 11.99 15.50 -15.99
C GLY A 6 13.47 15.18 -16.19
N GLY A 7 14.34 15.45 -15.20
CA GLY A 7 15.78 15.20 -15.25
C GLY A 7 16.22 13.94 -14.51
N PRO A 8 17.55 13.71 -14.39
CA PRO A 8 18.13 12.51 -13.77
C PRO A 8 17.97 12.43 -12.23
N PHE A 9 17.40 13.47 -11.61
CA PHE A 9 17.04 13.51 -10.18
C PHE A 9 15.53 13.42 -9.96
N ASP A 10 14.74 13.32 -11.03
CA ASP A 10 13.29 13.06 -10.97
C ASP A 10 13.06 11.56 -11.05
N VAL A 11 12.69 10.95 -9.93
CA VAL A 11 12.46 9.49 -9.83
C VAL A 11 11.37 9.03 -10.78
N ARG A 12 10.39 9.87 -11.09
CA ARG A 12 9.31 9.55 -12.04
C ARG A 12 9.86 9.43 -13.45
N ALA A 13 10.75 10.35 -13.85
CA ALA A 13 11.39 10.32 -15.15
C ALA A 13 12.33 9.11 -15.29
N VAL A 14 13.10 8.81 -14.24
CA VAL A 14 13.99 7.64 -14.22
C VAL A 14 13.20 6.34 -14.28
N VAL A 15 12.15 6.19 -13.47
CA VAL A 15 11.28 4.99 -13.50
C VAL A 15 10.60 4.86 -14.87
N ALA A 16 10.05 5.94 -15.43
CA ALA A 16 9.43 5.92 -16.75
C ALA A 16 10.42 5.46 -17.86
N GLY A 17 11.70 5.78 -17.73
CA GLY A 17 12.75 5.29 -18.64
C GLY A 17 13.07 3.80 -18.51
N ILE A 18 12.74 3.17 -17.37
CA ILE A 18 12.94 1.73 -17.13
C ILE A 18 11.76 0.91 -17.71
N LEU A 19 10.54 1.44 -17.67
CA LEU A 19 9.32 0.69 -17.98
C LEU A 19 9.27 0.02 -19.37
N PRO A 20 9.79 0.63 -20.46
CA PRO A 20 9.73 0.06 -21.81
C PRO A 20 10.70 -1.10 -22.06
N GLU A 21 11.76 -1.24 -21.26
CA GLU A 21 12.80 -2.25 -21.46
C GLU A 21 12.38 -3.61 -20.88
N PRO A 22 12.87 -4.75 -21.41
CA PRO A 22 12.73 -6.04 -20.74
C PRO A 22 13.51 -6.00 -19.42
N ARG A 23 12.80 -5.67 -18.33
CA ARG A 23 13.40 -5.27 -17.05
C ARG A 23 14.22 -6.35 -16.38
N ARG A 24 13.94 -7.62 -16.70
CA ARG A 24 14.75 -8.78 -16.28
C ARG A 24 16.20 -8.65 -16.74
N ASP A 25 16.41 -8.09 -17.93
CA ASP A 25 17.72 -8.00 -18.59
C ASP A 25 18.37 -6.61 -18.43
N LEU A 26 17.62 -5.63 -17.92
CA LEU A 26 18.16 -4.29 -17.68
C LEU A 26 19.28 -4.34 -16.62
N PRO A 27 20.51 -3.91 -16.97
CA PRO A 27 21.61 -3.87 -16.02
C PRO A 27 21.33 -2.86 -14.90
N LEU A 28 21.47 -3.28 -13.65
CA LEU A 28 21.28 -2.37 -12.50
C LEU A 28 22.22 -1.17 -12.56
N GLY A 29 23.38 -1.28 -13.21
CA GLY A 29 24.33 -0.19 -13.40
C GLY A 29 23.86 0.91 -14.37
N ALA A 30 22.82 0.67 -15.18
CA ALA A 30 22.26 1.66 -16.09
C ALA A 30 21.35 2.69 -15.39
N VAL A 31 20.83 2.34 -14.20
CA VAL A 31 19.98 3.23 -13.40
C VAL A 31 20.87 4.15 -12.55
N PRO A 32 20.59 5.47 -12.49
CA PRO A 32 21.39 6.43 -11.74
C PRO A 32 21.07 6.40 -10.23
N TRP A 33 21.22 5.24 -9.58
CA TRP A 33 20.90 5.04 -8.16
C TRP A 33 21.57 6.07 -7.23
N GLY A 34 22.81 6.47 -7.54
CA GLY A 34 23.57 7.44 -6.75
C GLY A 34 22.99 8.86 -6.72
N ASN A 35 22.00 9.15 -7.57
CA ASN A 35 21.30 10.44 -7.57
C ASN A 35 20.22 10.54 -6.48
N PHE A 36 19.85 9.41 -5.87
CA PHE A 36 18.75 9.34 -4.92
C PHE A 36 19.28 8.96 -3.53
N PRO A 37 18.78 9.59 -2.46
CA PRO A 37 19.15 9.23 -1.09
C PRO A 37 18.99 7.73 -0.85
N HIS A 38 20.03 7.08 -0.32
CA HIS A 38 20.10 5.63 -0.09
C HIS A 38 19.92 4.73 -1.33
N GLY A 39 19.99 5.28 -2.56
CA GLY A 39 19.79 4.51 -3.79
C GLY A 39 20.77 3.36 -3.98
N LEU A 40 22.02 3.48 -3.49
CA LEU A 40 22.99 2.38 -3.53
C LEU A 40 22.56 1.19 -2.66
N HIS A 41 21.95 1.42 -1.49
CA HIS A 41 21.42 0.35 -0.65
C HIS A 41 20.24 -0.36 -1.33
N ALA A 42 19.34 0.38 -1.97
CA ALA A 42 18.25 -0.21 -2.76
C ALA A 42 18.78 -1.03 -3.94
N ARG A 43 19.83 -0.55 -4.62
CA ARG A 43 20.49 -1.30 -5.70
C ARG A 43 21.07 -2.62 -5.20
N GLU A 44 21.77 -2.60 -4.07
CA GLU A 44 22.36 -3.79 -3.46
C GLU A 44 21.29 -4.79 -3.01
N ALA A 45 20.18 -4.31 -2.45
CA ALA A 45 19.03 -5.15 -2.11
C ALA A 45 18.42 -5.80 -3.36
N VAL A 46 18.21 -5.04 -4.44
CA VAL A 46 17.69 -5.59 -5.72
C VAL A 46 18.68 -6.59 -6.34
N ALA A 47 19.99 -6.31 -6.27
CA ALA A 47 21.01 -7.22 -6.75
C ALA A 47 21.03 -8.54 -5.96
N ALA A 48 20.88 -8.46 -4.63
CA ALA A 48 20.77 -9.62 -3.76
C ALA A 48 19.50 -10.44 -4.07
N LEU A 49 18.35 -9.79 -4.28
CA LEU A 49 17.10 -10.48 -4.64
C LEU A 49 17.15 -11.13 -6.03
N ARG A 50 17.94 -10.60 -6.96
CA ARG A 50 18.15 -11.18 -8.31
C ARG A 50 19.14 -12.33 -8.33
N ALA A 51 20.08 -12.36 -7.40
CA ALA A 51 21.01 -13.46 -7.27
C ALA A 51 20.27 -14.57 -6.51
N ASP A 52 20.10 -15.74 -7.11
CA ASP A 52 19.43 -16.91 -6.53
C ASP A 52 20.15 -17.51 -5.28
N GLY A 53 20.96 -16.73 -4.56
CA GLY A 53 21.84 -17.15 -3.47
C GLY A 53 21.31 -16.80 -2.07
N GLU A 54 21.83 -17.53 -1.07
CA GLU A 54 21.51 -17.34 0.35
C GLU A 54 21.73 -15.86 0.81
N PRO A 55 20.74 -15.24 1.45
CA PRO A 55 20.78 -13.82 1.79
C PRO A 55 21.70 -13.58 2.99
N GLY A 56 22.91 -13.07 2.74
CA GLY A 56 23.75 -12.46 3.79
C GLY A 56 23.16 -11.15 4.33
N MET A 57 22.21 -10.54 3.60
CA MET A 57 21.41 -9.39 4.02
C MET A 57 19.92 -9.68 3.79
N ASP A 58 19.06 -9.34 4.74
CA ASP A 58 17.61 -9.27 4.54
C ASP A 58 17.29 -8.13 3.57
N ALA A 59 17.42 -8.40 2.27
CA ALA A 59 17.24 -7.43 1.20
C ALA A 59 15.83 -6.82 1.20
N THR A 60 14.83 -7.62 1.57
CA THR A 60 13.47 -7.15 1.81
C THR A 60 13.36 -6.24 3.02
N GLY A 61 14.04 -6.57 4.12
CA GLY A 61 14.15 -5.72 5.30
C GLY A 61 14.78 -4.36 4.99
N VAL A 62 15.78 -4.31 4.09
CA VAL A 62 16.36 -3.04 3.61
C VAL A 62 15.30 -2.19 2.89
N LEU A 63 14.59 -2.76 1.91
CA LEU A 63 13.58 -2.02 1.15
C LEU A 63 12.39 -1.59 2.02
N ARG A 64 11.94 -2.46 2.92
CA ARG A 64 10.92 -2.16 3.93
C ARG A 64 11.39 -1.05 4.86
N GLY A 65 12.63 -1.11 5.33
CA GLY A 65 13.25 -0.10 6.20
C GLY A 65 13.40 1.26 5.52
N LEU A 66 13.70 1.30 4.22
CA LEU A 66 13.70 2.55 3.45
C LEU A 66 12.31 3.18 3.40
N CYS A 67 11.26 2.38 3.21
CA CYS A 67 9.88 2.89 3.25
C CYS A 67 9.46 3.32 4.67
N ALA A 68 9.93 2.62 5.71
CA ALA A 68 9.67 2.94 7.11
C ALA A 68 10.33 4.24 7.55
N ASN A 69 11.57 4.46 7.14
CA ASN A 69 12.34 5.66 7.44
C ASN A 69 12.08 6.81 6.45
N ASP A 70 10.92 6.79 5.79
CA ASP A 70 10.47 7.85 4.89
C ASP A 70 11.50 8.21 3.79
N SER A 71 12.24 7.21 3.30
CA SER A 71 13.27 7.31 2.26
C SER A 71 12.80 6.58 0.99
N ARG A 72 11.62 6.97 0.49
CA ARG A 72 10.87 6.22 -0.52
C ARG A 72 11.46 6.32 -1.93
N ALA A 73 12.22 7.37 -2.26
CA ALA A 73 12.75 7.57 -3.61
C ALA A 73 13.60 6.37 -4.09
N ALA A 74 14.46 5.85 -3.22
CA ALA A 74 15.29 4.68 -3.52
C ALA A 74 14.45 3.40 -3.65
N ALA A 75 13.43 3.22 -2.81
CA ALA A 75 12.53 2.08 -2.90
C ALA A 75 11.65 2.13 -4.17
N ALA A 76 11.21 3.32 -4.60
CA ALA A 76 10.45 3.52 -5.82
C ALA A 76 11.25 3.08 -7.08
N LEU A 77 12.57 3.31 -7.12
CA LEU A 77 13.44 2.81 -8.18
C LEU A 77 13.53 1.28 -8.24
N ALA A 78 13.30 0.59 -7.11
CA ALA A 78 13.35 -0.86 -7.05
C ALA A 78 12.09 -1.51 -7.65
N VAL A 79 10.93 -0.83 -7.62
CA VAL A 79 9.62 -1.39 -8.02
C VAL A 79 9.63 -2.06 -9.40
N PRO A 80 10.16 -1.45 -10.48
CA PRO A 80 10.18 -2.09 -11.79
C PRO A 80 10.98 -3.40 -11.85
N PHE A 81 11.95 -3.57 -10.93
CA PHE A 81 12.77 -4.76 -10.81
C PHE A 81 12.16 -5.82 -9.89
N LEU A 82 11.36 -5.42 -8.90
CA LEU A 82 10.64 -6.32 -8.00
C LEU A 82 9.47 -7.01 -8.70
N ILE A 83 8.77 -6.32 -9.60
CA ILE A 83 7.60 -6.86 -10.31
C ILE A 83 7.94 -8.19 -11.03
N PRO A 84 8.99 -8.28 -11.88
CA PRO A 84 9.36 -9.55 -12.52
C PRO A 84 9.65 -10.68 -11.52
N LEU A 85 10.27 -10.38 -10.37
CA LEU A 85 10.58 -11.37 -9.33
C LEU A 85 9.30 -11.87 -8.63
N ALA A 86 8.37 -10.95 -8.35
CA ALA A 86 7.10 -11.24 -7.72
C ALA A 86 6.17 -12.07 -8.63
N THR A 87 6.28 -11.87 -9.95
CA THR A 87 5.43 -12.54 -10.95
C THR A 87 6.02 -13.84 -11.50
N ASP A 88 7.28 -14.14 -11.22
CA ASP A 88 7.90 -15.41 -11.61
C ASP A 88 7.52 -16.50 -10.59
N PRO A 89 6.68 -17.49 -10.96
CA PRO A 89 6.20 -18.50 -10.02
C PRO A 89 7.31 -19.41 -9.50
N HIS A 90 8.49 -19.42 -10.13
CA HIS A 90 9.63 -20.23 -9.74
C HIS A 90 10.68 -19.46 -8.94
N HIS A 91 10.52 -18.14 -8.79
CA HIS A 91 11.50 -17.33 -8.09
C HIS A 91 11.39 -17.53 -6.56
N PRO A 92 12.50 -17.87 -5.87
CA PRO A 92 12.47 -18.20 -4.44
C PRO A 92 12.01 -17.03 -3.56
N HIS A 93 12.20 -15.79 -4.04
CA HIS A 93 11.83 -14.58 -3.32
C HIS A 93 10.54 -13.92 -3.82
N ARG A 94 9.68 -14.62 -4.57
CA ARG A 94 8.49 -13.98 -5.19
C ARG A 94 7.56 -13.32 -4.17
N ALA A 95 7.24 -14.01 -3.07
CA ALA A 95 6.35 -13.49 -2.03
C ALA A 95 6.98 -12.29 -1.31
N ALA A 96 8.26 -12.40 -0.99
CA ALA A 96 9.02 -11.34 -0.34
C ALA A 96 9.12 -10.08 -1.23
N ALA A 97 9.30 -10.24 -2.53
CA ALA A 97 9.28 -9.14 -3.49
C ALA A 97 7.89 -8.48 -3.60
N LEU A 98 6.83 -9.30 -3.57
CA LEU A 98 5.44 -8.83 -3.64
C LEU A 98 5.05 -7.98 -2.42
N ASP A 99 5.43 -8.43 -1.22
CA ASP A 99 5.19 -7.76 0.06
C ASP A 99 5.79 -6.33 0.10
N VAL A 100 7.01 -6.13 -0.41
CA VAL A 100 7.68 -4.82 -0.31
C VAL A 100 7.39 -3.86 -1.48
N LEU A 101 6.92 -4.34 -2.63
CA LEU A 101 6.88 -3.51 -3.84
C LEU A 101 5.85 -2.37 -3.79
N SER A 102 4.82 -2.50 -2.97
CA SER A 102 3.76 -1.49 -2.87
C SER A 102 4.01 -0.44 -1.78
N GLY A 103 5.03 -0.63 -0.95
CA GLY A 103 5.37 0.31 0.11
C GLY A 103 5.67 1.74 -0.35
N PRO A 104 6.52 1.95 -1.36
CA PRO A 104 6.78 3.30 -1.86
C PRO A 104 5.59 3.93 -2.60
N ALA A 105 4.54 3.15 -2.92
CA ALA A 105 3.33 3.63 -3.60
C ALA A 105 2.25 4.18 -2.65
N ARG A 106 2.51 4.26 -1.34
CA ARG A 106 1.55 4.71 -0.33
C ARG A 106 1.92 6.06 0.29
N ALA A 107 0.87 6.82 0.64
CA ALA A 107 0.98 8.16 1.21
C ALA A 107 1.81 8.21 2.48
N ARG A 108 1.48 7.32 3.42
CA ARG A 108 2.16 7.08 4.67
C ARG A 108 2.14 5.57 4.86
N TYR A 109 3.32 4.96 4.95
CA TYR A 109 3.45 3.50 4.86
C TYR A 109 3.31 2.80 6.23
N PHE A 110 3.50 3.50 7.35
CA PHE A 110 3.40 2.92 8.69
C PHE A 110 2.73 3.86 9.70
N GLY A 111 2.10 3.26 10.71
CA GLY A 111 1.62 3.93 11.94
C GLY A 111 0.35 4.75 11.76
N VAL A 112 -0.36 4.58 10.65
CA VAL A 112 -1.53 5.38 10.31
C VAL A 112 -2.79 4.54 10.41
N ALA A 113 -3.73 5.00 11.23
CA ALA A 113 -5.00 4.30 11.50
C ALA A 113 -6.23 5.22 11.42
N SER A 114 -6.05 6.50 11.06
CA SER A 114 -7.16 7.47 10.98
C SER A 114 -7.99 7.26 9.72
N ARG A 115 -9.24 7.76 9.74
CA ARG A 115 -10.15 7.71 8.56
C ARG A 115 -9.58 8.44 7.35
N GLU A 116 -8.90 9.54 7.60
CA GLU A 116 -8.39 10.43 6.55
C GLU A 116 -7.20 9.83 5.82
N GLU A 117 -6.39 9.04 6.53
CA GLU A 117 -5.05 8.69 6.09
C GLU A 117 -4.85 7.20 5.78
N LEU A 118 -5.56 6.26 6.44
CA LEU A 118 -5.31 4.81 6.29
C LEU A 118 -5.35 4.35 4.83
N LEU A 119 -6.36 4.82 4.08
CA LEU A 119 -6.56 4.48 2.67
C LEU A 119 -6.22 5.65 1.73
N LEU A 120 -5.43 6.62 2.21
CA LEU A 120 -5.16 7.83 1.46
C LEU A 120 -4.42 7.54 0.16
N HIS A 121 -5.07 7.91 -0.94
CA HIS A 121 -4.53 7.82 -2.28
C HIS A 121 -4.80 9.13 -3.00
N ARG A 122 -3.76 9.97 -3.18
CA ARG A 122 -3.86 11.21 -3.94
C ARG A 122 -3.39 10.94 -5.36
N THR A 123 -4.27 11.16 -6.33
CA THR A 123 -4.01 10.85 -7.74
C THR A 123 -3.30 11.98 -8.48
N ASP A 124 -3.21 13.18 -7.89
CA ASP A 124 -2.58 14.35 -8.50
C ASP A 124 -1.90 15.24 -7.44
N PRO A 125 -0.59 15.09 -7.18
CA PRO A 125 0.13 15.93 -6.23
C PRO A 125 0.29 17.40 -6.69
N VAL A 126 -0.10 17.76 -7.92
CA VAL A 126 0.05 19.12 -8.48
C VAL A 126 -1.26 19.90 -8.44
N ARG A 127 -2.43 19.24 -8.55
CA ARG A 127 -3.74 19.94 -8.65
C ARG A 127 -4.19 20.68 -7.40
N HIS A 128 -3.63 20.38 -6.22
CA HIS A 128 -4.14 20.87 -4.94
C HIS A 128 -3.16 21.69 -4.12
N ALA A 129 -1.99 22.04 -4.68
CA ALA A 129 -1.01 22.91 -4.02
C ALA A 129 -0.98 24.29 -4.69
N PRO A 130 -1.60 25.33 -4.10
CA PRO A 130 -1.52 26.70 -4.59
C PRO A 130 -0.08 27.22 -4.71
N ASP A 131 0.84 26.68 -3.91
CA ASP A 131 2.21 27.15 -3.76
C ASP A 131 3.27 26.21 -4.39
N GLY A 132 2.85 25.14 -5.05
CA GLY A 132 3.76 24.18 -5.70
C GLY A 132 4.51 23.23 -4.74
N ASP A 133 4.12 23.20 -3.47
CA ASP A 133 4.53 22.18 -2.52
C ASP A 133 3.86 20.84 -2.83
N ASP A 134 4.60 19.75 -2.68
CA ASP A 134 4.04 18.40 -2.82
C ASP A 134 2.98 18.18 -1.73
N GLU A 135 1.74 17.81 -2.12
CA GLU A 135 0.67 17.55 -1.15
C GLU A 135 1.06 16.47 -0.13
N TYR A 136 1.95 15.55 -0.53
CA TYR A 136 2.53 14.52 0.33
C TYR A 136 3.65 15.02 1.27
N GLY A 137 4.09 16.26 1.11
CA GLY A 137 5.23 16.82 1.82
C GLY A 137 6.56 16.27 1.30
N TYR A 138 7.56 16.30 2.17
CA TYR A 138 8.91 15.88 1.88
C TYR A 138 9.28 14.65 2.70
N GLU A 139 10.02 13.75 2.08
CA GLU A 139 10.77 12.68 2.74
C GLU A 139 11.73 13.26 3.79
N VAL A 140 12.16 12.44 4.76
CA VAL A 140 13.21 12.83 5.74
C VAL A 140 14.51 13.31 5.06
N THR A 141 14.69 12.93 3.80
CA THR A 141 15.83 13.28 2.94
C THR A 141 15.64 14.61 2.20
N ALA A 142 14.54 15.33 2.47
CA ALA A 142 14.05 16.50 1.75
C ALA A 142 13.67 16.25 0.28
N TYR A 143 13.50 14.98 -0.12
CA TYR A 143 12.99 14.60 -1.44
C TYR A 143 11.45 14.70 -1.49
N PRO A 144 10.79 15.07 -2.60
CA PRO A 144 9.34 15.21 -2.63
C PRO A 144 8.68 13.83 -2.55
N ALA A 145 7.94 13.57 -1.48
CA ALA A 145 7.42 12.24 -1.21
C ALA A 145 6.42 11.77 -2.29
N GLY A 146 5.62 12.70 -2.83
CA GLY A 146 4.68 12.47 -3.91
C GLY A 146 5.36 12.14 -5.23
N TRP A 147 6.61 12.54 -5.46
CA TRP A 147 7.36 12.09 -6.64
C TRP A 147 7.68 10.60 -6.55
N SER A 148 8.10 10.14 -5.38
CA SER A 148 8.36 8.72 -5.09
C SER A 148 7.09 7.88 -5.19
N VAL A 149 6.00 8.36 -4.59
CA VAL A 149 4.67 7.72 -4.66
C VAL A 149 4.18 7.63 -6.10
N ALA A 150 4.25 8.72 -6.86
CA ALA A 150 3.83 8.73 -8.27
C ALA A 150 4.67 7.78 -9.13
N ALA A 151 5.99 7.71 -8.91
CA ALA A 151 6.87 6.83 -9.66
C ALA A 151 6.55 5.35 -9.39
N ALA A 152 6.38 4.96 -8.13
CA ALA A 152 6.02 3.60 -7.76
C ALA A 152 4.65 3.19 -8.32
N ARG A 153 3.64 4.06 -8.20
CA ARG A 153 2.30 3.83 -8.76
C ARG A 153 2.30 3.70 -10.28
N ALA A 154 3.10 4.52 -10.98
CA ALA A 154 3.24 4.44 -12.43
C ALA A 154 3.82 3.09 -12.86
N ALA A 155 4.82 2.57 -12.13
CA ALA A 155 5.37 1.24 -12.40
C ALA A 155 4.33 0.13 -12.16
N ILE A 156 3.61 0.15 -11.03
CA ILE A 156 2.56 -0.83 -10.73
C ILE A 156 1.42 -0.77 -11.77
N THR A 157 1.02 0.43 -12.17
CA THR A 157 -0.01 0.65 -13.20
C THR A 157 0.42 0.06 -14.55
N ALA A 158 1.66 0.32 -14.97
CA ALA A 158 2.17 -0.19 -16.24
C ALA A 158 2.19 -1.73 -16.32
N ASP A 159 2.32 -2.41 -15.17
CA ASP A 159 2.36 -3.88 -15.07
C ASP A 159 1.11 -4.50 -14.50
N THR A 160 0.02 -3.74 -14.42
CA THR A 160 -1.28 -4.28 -14.01
C THR A 160 -1.65 -5.55 -14.79
N PRO A 161 -1.43 -5.68 -16.13
CA PRO A 161 -1.68 -6.93 -16.84
C PRO A 161 -0.91 -8.16 -16.31
N THR A 162 0.31 -7.96 -15.79
CA THR A 162 1.16 -9.03 -15.23
C THR A 162 0.82 -9.32 -13.77
N LEU A 163 0.35 -8.32 -13.03
CA LEU A 163 -0.02 -8.45 -11.61
C LEU A 163 -1.42 -9.03 -11.41
N LEU A 164 -2.37 -8.75 -12.30
CA LEU A 164 -3.77 -9.22 -12.21
C LEU A 164 -3.92 -10.75 -12.03
N PRO A 165 -3.18 -11.61 -12.76
CA PRO A 165 -3.26 -13.06 -12.57
C PRO A 165 -2.93 -13.53 -11.14
N LEU A 166 -2.15 -12.76 -10.37
CA LEU A 166 -1.79 -13.11 -8.99
C LEU A 166 -3.01 -13.10 -8.04
N LEU A 167 -4.11 -12.42 -8.39
CA LEU A 167 -5.38 -12.52 -7.66
C LEU A 167 -6.00 -13.93 -7.70
N GLY A 168 -5.54 -14.79 -8.62
CA GLY A 168 -5.95 -16.20 -8.74
C GLY A 168 -4.84 -17.20 -8.37
N ASP A 169 -3.75 -16.74 -7.74
CA ASP A 169 -2.64 -17.59 -7.33
C ASP A 169 -3.09 -18.71 -6.36
N PRO A 170 -2.53 -19.93 -6.39
CA PRO A 170 -2.90 -20.97 -5.43
C PRO A 170 -2.62 -20.59 -3.97
N ASP A 171 -1.62 -19.75 -3.70
CA ASP A 171 -1.25 -19.32 -2.36
C ASP A 171 -2.12 -18.13 -1.89
N PRO A 172 -2.92 -18.26 -0.81
CA PRO A 172 -3.74 -17.16 -0.31
C PRO A 172 -2.94 -15.92 0.12
N ALA A 173 -1.71 -16.09 0.61
CA ALA A 173 -0.86 -14.96 0.98
C ALA A 173 -0.54 -14.09 -0.26
N VAL A 174 -0.23 -14.74 -1.38
CA VAL A 174 0.06 -14.07 -2.65
C VAL A 174 -1.18 -13.37 -3.22
N ARG A 175 -2.36 -13.98 -3.12
CA ARG A 175 -3.62 -13.32 -3.55
C ARG A 175 -3.91 -12.05 -2.75
N LEU A 176 -3.68 -12.10 -1.43
CA LEU A 176 -3.85 -10.98 -0.52
C LEU A 176 -2.83 -9.86 -0.80
N ASP A 177 -1.55 -10.18 -0.97
CA ASP A 177 -0.52 -9.19 -1.29
C ASP A 177 -0.72 -8.59 -2.69
N ALA A 178 -1.18 -9.39 -3.65
CA ALA A 178 -1.55 -8.91 -4.98
C ALA A 178 -2.69 -7.89 -4.92
N ALA A 179 -3.71 -8.12 -4.08
CA ALA A 179 -4.77 -7.14 -3.85
C ALA A 179 -4.22 -5.84 -3.25
N TYR A 180 -3.31 -5.96 -2.29
CA TYR A 180 -2.65 -4.82 -1.66
C TYR A 180 -1.82 -4.01 -2.65
N VAL A 181 -1.07 -4.66 -3.54
CA VAL A 181 -0.32 -4.02 -4.62
C VAL A 181 -1.27 -3.29 -5.58
N LEU A 182 -2.27 -4.01 -6.10
CA LEU A 182 -3.18 -3.51 -7.12
C LEU A 182 -4.06 -2.36 -6.61
N ALA A 183 -4.30 -2.26 -5.30
CA ALA A 183 -4.99 -1.13 -4.68
C ALA A 183 -4.31 0.23 -4.95
N THR A 184 -3.01 0.23 -5.26
CA THR A 184 -2.24 1.45 -5.54
C THR A 184 -2.19 1.81 -7.03
N ALA A 185 -2.58 0.89 -7.93
CA ALA A 185 -2.59 1.11 -9.36
C ALA A 185 -3.62 2.18 -9.76
N ALA A 186 -3.39 2.84 -10.89
CA ALA A 186 -4.44 3.64 -11.51
C ALA A 186 -5.51 2.71 -12.11
N ASP A 187 -6.79 2.99 -11.84
CA ASP A 187 -7.92 2.16 -12.27
C ASP A 187 -8.96 2.97 -13.06
N LEU A 188 -8.48 3.77 -14.02
CA LEU A 188 -9.33 4.64 -14.83
C LEU A 188 -10.35 3.85 -15.68
N ASP A 189 -9.96 2.67 -16.15
CA ASP A 189 -10.82 1.78 -16.96
C ASP A 189 -11.57 0.72 -16.13
N HIS A 190 -11.50 0.81 -14.79
CA HIS A 190 -12.15 -0.11 -13.85
C HIS A 190 -11.72 -1.59 -13.95
N ILE A 191 -10.58 -1.87 -14.60
CA ILE A 191 -10.05 -3.21 -14.80
C ILE A 191 -9.72 -3.86 -13.45
N VAL A 192 -9.00 -3.14 -12.59
CA VAL A 192 -8.57 -3.66 -11.28
C VAL A 192 -9.76 -3.90 -10.38
N ARG A 193 -10.68 -2.93 -10.27
CA ARG A 193 -11.91 -3.08 -9.50
C ARG A 193 -12.78 -4.24 -9.98
N THR A 194 -12.90 -4.44 -11.30
CA THR A 194 -13.67 -5.56 -11.87
C THR A 194 -13.04 -6.91 -11.50
N ALA A 195 -11.71 -7.00 -11.55
CA ALA A 195 -10.98 -8.19 -11.15
C ALA A 195 -11.15 -8.49 -9.65
N LEU A 196 -11.04 -7.47 -8.79
CA LEU A 196 -11.29 -7.60 -7.34
C LEU A 196 -12.72 -8.05 -7.04
N ALA A 197 -13.72 -7.50 -7.73
CA ALA A 197 -15.12 -7.90 -7.54
C ALA A 197 -15.37 -9.35 -7.96
N THR A 198 -14.77 -9.78 -9.08
CA THR A 198 -14.85 -11.16 -9.56
C THR A 198 -14.13 -12.13 -8.60
N GLY A 199 -12.92 -11.75 -8.14
CA GLY A 199 -12.17 -12.48 -7.14
C GLY A 199 -12.95 -12.64 -5.83
N PHE A 200 -13.55 -11.55 -5.33
CA PHE A 200 -14.34 -11.55 -4.10
C PHE A 200 -15.54 -12.50 -4.16
N ALA A 201 -16.19 -12.63 -5.32
CA ALA A 201 -17.32 -13.53 -5.51
C ALA A 201 -16.90 -15.02 -5.54
N ALA A 202 -15.66 -15.31 -5.96
CA ALA A 202 -15.15 -16.68 -6.09
C ALA A 202 -14.33 -17.16 -4.89
N GLU A 203 -13.76 -16.23 -4.12
CA GLU A 203 -12.86 -16.52 -3.01
C GLU A 203 -13.60 -17.12 -1.80
N ARG A 204 -12.93 -18.05 -1.12
CA ARG A 204 -13.42 -18.73 0.08
C ARG A 204 -12.67 -18.34 1.34
N ASP A 205 -11.42 -17.90 1.20
CA ASP A 205 -10.60 -17.42 2.31
C ASP A 205 -11.10 -16.06 2.81
N ALA A 206 -11.42 -15.98 4.11
CA ALA A 206 -12.00 -14.78 4.71
C ALA A 206 -11.03 -13.58 4.70
N MET A 207 -9.73 -13.83 4.86
CA MET A 207 -8.70 -12.80 4.89
C MET A 207 -8.43 -12.25 3.49
N VAL A 208 -8.40 -13.11 2.47
CA VAL A 208 -8.30 -12.67 1.08
C VAL A 208 -9.53 -11.85 0.68
N ARG A 209 -10.74 -12.27 1.08
CA ARG A 209 -11.97 -11.47 0.86
C ARG A 209 -11.91 -10.11 1.56
N ALA A 210 -11.40 -10.07 2.80
CA ALA A 210 -11.18 -8.81 3.52
C ALA A 210 -10.16 -7.90 2.80
N ALA A 211 -9.09 -8.47 2.24
CA ALA A 211 -8.12 -7.74 1.42
C ALA A 211 -8.76 -7.14 0.16
N PHE A 212 -9.63 -7.88 -0.54
CA PHE A 212 -10.36 -7.35 -1.70
C PHE A 212 -11.30 -6.20 -1.35
N VAL A 213 -11.94 -6.26 -0.18
CA VAL A 213 -12.77 -5.18 0.35
C VAL A 213 -11.94 -3.91 0.60
N LEU A 214 -10.80 -4.03 1.29
CA LEU A 214 -9.92 -2.89 1.57
C LEU A 214 -9.30 -2.32 0.29
N ALA A 215 -8.84 -3.17 -0.63
CA ALA A 215 -8.34 -2.73 -1.93
C ALA A 215 -9.41 -1.96 -2.73
N THR A 216 -10.65 -2.44 -2.73
CA THR A 216 -11.78 -1.75 -3.38
C THR A 216 -12.04 -0.39 -2.73
N ALA A 217 -11.96 -0.29 -1.39
CA ALA A 217 -12.11 0.97 -0.68
C ALA A 217 -10.97 1.95 -1.00
N GLU A 218 -9.71 1.50 -1.02
CA GLU A 218 -8.55 2.33 -1.36
C GLU A 218 -8.62 2.87 -2.79
N ILE A 219 -8.96 2.02 -3.77
CA ILE A 219 -9.17 2.47 -5.17
C ILE A 219 -10.32 3.48 -5.25
N THR A 220 -11.38 3.32 -4.43
CA THR A 220 -12.50 4.27 -4.40
C THR A 220 -12.11 5.62 -3.82
N ARG A 221 -11.19 5.64 -2.85
CA ARG A 221 -10.64 6.87 -2.30
C ARG A 221 -9.88 7.65 -3.37
N ALA A 222 -9.15 6.95 -4.24
CA ALA A 222 -8.43 7.52 -5.38
C ALA A 222 -9.35 7.97 -6.52
N TYR A 223 -10.29 7.09 -6.90
CA TYR A 223 -11.18 7.22 -8.04
C TYR A 223 -12.61 7.00 -7.56
N ALA A 224 -13.27 8.11 -7.20
CA ALA A 224 -14.59 8.11 -6.60
C ALA A 224 -15.59 7.25 -7.40
N HIS A 225 -16.16 6.26 -6.74
CA HIS A 225 -17.16 5.35 -7.31
C HIS A 225 -18.35 5.25 -6.37
N SER A 226 -19.41 6.01 -6.68
CA SER A 226 -20.59 6.18 -5.81
C SER A 226 -21.16 4.87 -5.24
N PRO A 227 -21.28 3.76 -6.01
CA PRO A 227 -21.81 2.50 -5.49
C PRO A 227 -20.98 1.84 -4.37
N THR A 228 -19.68 2.11 -4.25
CA THR A 228 -18.83 1.37 -3.30
C THR A 228 -19.19 1.62 -1.84
N ALA A 229 -19.51 2.85 -1.45
CA ALA A 229 -19.89 3.13 -0.07
C ALA A 229 -21.18 2.39 0.34
N ALA A 230 -22.16 2.29 -0.57
CA ALA A 230 -23.37 1.51 -0.33
C ALA A 230 -23.06 0.01 -0.23
N TRP A 231 -22.23 -0.52 -1.12
CA TRP A 231 -21.79 -1.92 -1.09
C TRP A 231 -21.05 -2.27 0.21
N LEU A 232 -20.12 -1.42 0.67
CA LEU A 232 -19.43 -1.62 1.94
C LEU A 232 -20.41 -1.61 3.12
N ARG A 233 -21.42 -0.73 3.08
CA ARG A 233 -22.47 -0.68 4.09
C ARG A 233 -23.27 -1.98 4.18
N GLU A 234 -23.64 -2.56 3.05
CA GLU A 234 -24.29 -3.86 3.02
C GLU A 234 -23.40 -4.96 3.62
N ARG A 235 -22.10 -4.97 3.28
CA ARG A 235 -21.18 -6.04 3.74
C ARG A 235 -20.94 -6.02 5.24
N TRP A 236 -20.75 -4.86 5.88
CA TRP A 236 -20.56 -4.85 7.34
C TRP A 236 -21.86 -5.18 8.10
N HIS A 237 -23.03 -4.91 7.51
CA HIS A 237 -24.34 -5.24 8.09
C HIS A 237 -24.73 -6.71 7.89
N ASP A 238 -24.28 -7.34 6.80
CA ASP A 238 -24.56 -8.75 6.48
C ASP A 238 -23.94 -9.70 7.50
N ARG A 239 -24.79 -10.40 8.26
CA ARG A 239 -24.37 -11.34 9.31
C ARG A 239 -23.91 -12.69 8.78
N THR A 240 -24.13 -12.97 7.49
CA THR A 240 -23.66 -14.20 6.84
C THR A 240 -22.21 -14.07 6.39
N GLU A 241 -21.69 -12.84 6.30
CA GLU A 241 -20.30 -12.58 5.99
C GLU A 241 -19.37 -12.91 7.16
N ALA A 242 -18.16 -13.36 6.83
CA ALA A 242 -17.12 -13.61 7.81
C ALA A 242 -16.78 -12.34 8.61
N PRO A 243 -16.47 -12.43 9.92
CA PRO A 243 -16.13 -11.28 10.74
C PRO A 243 -15.06 -10.36 10.14
N GLU A 244 -14.02 -10.92 9.52
CA GLU A 244 -12.90 -10.22 8.91
C GLU A 244 -13.36 -9.34 7.74
N VAL A 245 -14.26 -9.88 6.91
CA VAL A 245 -14.88 -9.15 5.78
C VAL A 245 -15.74 -8.00 6.28
N ARG A 246 -16.51 -8.24 7.35
CA ARG A 246 -17.38 -7.21 7.96
C ARG A 246 -16.56 -6.08 8.59
N LEU A 247 -15.46 -6.40 9.26
CA LEU A 247 -14.53 -5.43 9.83
C LEU A 247 -13.82 -4.61 8.74
N ALA A 248 -13.30 -5.27 7.71
CA ALA A 248 -12.73 -4.60 6.54
C ALA A 248 -13.73 -3.66 5.86
N ALA A 249 -14.99 -4.08 5.73
CA ALA A 249 -16.05 -3.27 5.14
C ALA A 249 -16.42 -2.06 6.02
N ALA A 250 -16.43 -2.23 7.34
CA ALA A 250 -16.65 -1.13 8.28
C ALA A 250 -15.52 -0.09 8.20
N ILE A 251 -14.26 -0.53 8.21
CA ILE A 251 -13.07 0.33 8.06
C ILE A 251 -13.11 1.06 6.72
N GLY A 252 -13.32 0.34 5.62
CA GLY A 252 -13.42 0.93 4.29
C GLY A 252 -14.54 1.96 4.20
N TRP A 253 -15.71 1.69 4.78
CA TRP A 253 -16.83 2.63 4.81
C TRP A 253 -16.46 3.90 5.59
N LEU A 254 -15.86 3.76 6.77
CA LEU A 254 -15.43 4.89 7.61
C LEU A 254 -14.38 5.77 6.92
N CYS A 255 -13.48 5.19 6.11
CA CYS A 255 -12.47 5.94 5.35
C CYS A 255 -13.05 6.67 4.13
N LEU A 256 -14.22 6.27 3.64
CA LEU A 256 -14.85 6.85 2.45
C LEU A 256 -15.93 7.88 2.76
N THR A 257 -16.33 8.03 4.03
CA THR A 257 -17.41 8.93 4.43
C THR A 257 -17.01 9.81 5.61
N ASP A 258 -17.40 11.07 5.54
CA ASP A 258 -17.31 12.00 6.68
C ASP A 258 -18.50 11.86 7.65
N ASP A 259 -19.42 10.91 7.36
CA ASP A 259 -20.57 10.62 8.21
C ASP A 259 -20.12 10.13 9.61
N PRO A 260 -20.86 10.51 10.68
CA PRO A 260 -20.62 9.92 11.99
C PRO A 260 -20.86 8.42 11.94
N ALA A 261 -20.03 7.65 12.67
CA ALA A 261 -20.16 6.20 12.74
C ALA A 261 -21.53 5.83 13.34
N PRO A 262 -22.42 5.12 12.60
CA PRO A 262 -23.70 4.68 13.12
C PRO A 262 -23.53 3.81 14.36
N GLU A 263 -24.46 3.89 15.31
CA GLU A 263 -24.40 3.12 16.56
C GLU A 263 -24.37 1.60 16.32
N GLU A 264 -25.02 1.13 15.26
CA GLU A 264 -24.95 -0.28 14.86
C GLU A 264 -23.56 -0.68 14.35
N LEU A 265 -22.88 0.21 13.63
CA LEU A 265 -21.50 -0.02 13.19
C LEU A 265 -20.58 -0.10 14.40
N ARG A 266 -20.69 0.84 15.35
CA ARG A 266 -19.92 0.84 16.61
C ARG A 266 -20.06 -0.49 17.35
N ARG A 267 -21.31 -0.91 17.61
CA ARG A 267 -21.60 -2.21 18.25
C ARG A 267 -21.06 -3.41 17.48
N THR A 268 -21.10 -3.35 16.14
CA THR A 268 -20.55 -4.43 15.30
C THR A 268 -19.04 -4.51 15.43
N VAL A 269 -18.34 -3.38 15.33
CA VAL A 269 -16.88 -3.34 15.49
C VAL A 269 -16.48 -3.76 16.91
N ASP A 270 -17.19 -3.29 17.94
CA ASP A 270 -16.93 -3.69 19.33
C ASP A 270 -17.09 -5.20 19.57
N ALA A 271 -18.09 -5.82 18.95
CA ALA A 271 -18.35 -7.24 19.10
C ALA A 271 -17.38 -8.13 18.30
N LEU A 272 -16.82 -7.63 17.19
CA LEU A 272 -15.98 -8.41 16.28
C LEU A 272 -14.49 -8.12 16.42
N ALA A 273 -14.06 -6.95 16.88
CA ALA A 273 -12.64 -6.61 17.03
C ALA A 273 -12.13 -7.02 18.42
N ASP A 274 -12.07 -8.33 18.67
CA ASP A 274 -11.39 -8.92 19.83
C ASP A 274 -9.88 -9.09 19.57
N ASP A 275 -9.11 -9.36 20.63
CA ASP A 275 -7.64 -9.47 20.54
C ASP A 275 -7.20 -10.59 19.60
N GLU A 276 -7.86 -11.76 19.65
CA GLU A 276 -7.52 -12.90 18.80
C GLU A 276 -7.66 -12.53 17.32
N ARG A 277 -8.78 -11.90 16.96
CA ARG A 277 -9.04 -11.46 15.59
C ARG A 277 -8.15 -10.30 15.18
N ALA A 278 -7.82 -9.41 16.11
CA ALA A 278 -6.90 -8.32 15.84
C ALA A 278 -5.52 -8.84 15.45
N HIS A 279 -4.99 -9.85 16.15
CA HIS A 279 -3.73 -10.50 15.78
C HIS A 279 -3.86 -11.30 14.47
N ALA A 280 -4.96 -12.03 14.26
CA ALA A 280 -5.18 -12.74 13.00
C ALA A 280 -5.22 -11.76 11.80
N MET A 281 -5.85 -10.59 11.99
CA MET A 281 -5.97 -9.57 10.96
C MET A 281 -4.64 -8.87 10.63
N GLU A 282 -3.56 -9.06 11.40
CA GLU A 282 -2.23 -8.54 11.06
C GLU A 282 -1.66 -9.15 9.78
N ALA A 283 -2.19 -10.29 9.31
CA ALA A 283 -1.85 -10.79 7.99
C ALA A 283 -2.34 -9.88 6.85
N LEU A 284 -3.29 -8.95 7.09
CA LEU A 284 -3.63 -7.90 6.14
C LEU A 284 -2.56 -6.80 6.19
N PRO A 285 -1.94 -6.43 5.05
CA PRO A 285 -0.88 -5.43 5.05
C PRO A 285 -1.34 -4.06 5.53
N TRP A 286 -2.62 -3.69 5.31
CA TRP A 286 -3.21 -2.48 5.89
C TRP A 286 -3.20 -2.50 7.42
N MET A 287 -3.51 -3.63 8.05
CA MET A 287 -3.53 -3.75 9.51
C MET A 287 -2.12 -3.86 10.08
N SER A 288 -1.24 -4.60 9.41
CA SER A 288 0.19 -4.63 9.76
C SER A 288 0.80 -3.22 9.71
N ALA A 289 0.53 -2.46 8.64
CA ALA A 289 1.00 -1.08 8.49
C ALA A 289 0.40 -0.13 9.53
N ALA A 290 -0.87 -0.34 9.92
CA ALA A 290 -1.53 0.47 10.94
C ALA A 290 -1.09 0.12 12.38
N SER A 291 -0.42 -1.01 12.61
CA SER A 291 0.01 -1.43 13.95
C SER A 291 0.87 -0.37 14.64
N GLY A 292 0.77 -0.30 15.96
CA GLY A 292 1.63 0.51 16.82
C GLY A 292 2.50 -0.37 17.72
N THR A 293 3.39 0.28 18.46
CA THR A 293 4.44 -0.31 19.31
C THR A 293 3.91 -1.38 20.27
N ASN A 294 2.63 -1.35 20.66
CA ASN A 294 1.99 -2.37 21.50
C ASN A 294 0.49 -2.56 21.19
N GLU A 295 0.05 -2.25 19.97
CA GLU A 295 -1.37 -2.30 19.61
C GLU A 295 -1.54 -2.84 18.19
N PRO A 296 -2.24 -3.98 18.00
CA PRO A 296 -2.58 -4.49 16.68
C PRO A 296 -3.34 -3.45 15.86
N GLY A 297 -3.05 -3.37 14.56
CA GLY A 297 -3.59 -2.30 13.71
C GLY A 297 -5.12 -2.24 13.67
N LEU A 298 -5.82 -3.38 13.81
CA LEU A 298 -7.27 -3.40 13.91
C LEU A 298 -7.79 -2.61 15.12
N LEU A 299 -7.18 -2.81 16.30
CA LEU A 299 -7.60 -2.13 17.53
C LEU A 299 -7.26 -0.64 17.46
N ARG A 300 -6.10 -0.31 16.90
CA ARG A 300 -5.73 1.09 16.65
C ARG A 300 -6.71 1.76 15.69
N CYS A 301 -7.09 1.09 14.58
CA CYS A 301 -8.11 1.59 13.64
C CYS A 301 -9.45 1.79 14.34
N LYS A 302 -9.90 0.83 15.15
CA LYS A 302 -11.13 0.95 15.94
C LYS A 302 -11.11 2.22 16.80
N ARG A 303 -10.05 2.44 17.58
CA ARG A 303 -9.90 3.62 18.44
C ARG A 303 -9.88 4.91 17.61
N CYS A 304 -8.95 5.03 16.68
CA CYS A 304 -8.73 6.25 15.89
C CYS A 304 -9.93 6.62 14.99
N MET A 305 -10.70 5.63 14.50
CA MET A 305 -11.83 5.91 13.61
C MET A 305 -13.16 6.11 14.35
N LEU A 306 -13.37 5.48 15.51
CA LEU A 306 -14.63 5.63 16.26
C LEU A 306 -14.57 6.72 17.33
N GLN A 307 -13.37 7.09 17.77
CA GLN A 307 -13.09 8.14 18.76
C GLN A 307 -12.00 9.10 18.25
N PRO A 308 -12.24 9.84 17.13
CA PRO A 308 -11.23 10.70 16.52
C PRO A 308 -10.82 11.89 17.41
N GLU A 309 -11.59 12.20 18.45
CA GLU A 309 -11.32 13.26 19.43
C GLU A 309 -10.24 12.85 20.46
N GLU A 310 -9.95 11.55 20.60
CA GLU A 310 -8.93 11.05 21.52
C GLU A 310 -7.56 11.04 20.80
N PRO A 311 -6.56 11.79 21.30
CA PRO A 311 -5.26 11.85 20.64
C PRO A 311 -4.56 10.49 20.69
N ASP A 312 -3.92 10.10 19.58
CA ASP A 312 -3.17 8.85 19.51
C ASP A 312 -1.98 8.91 20.50
N PRO A 313 -1.88 7.98 21.48
CA PRO A 313 -0.79 7.94 22.44
C PRO A 313 0.61 7.95 21.81
N GLU A 314 0.77 7.35 20.62
CA GLU A 314 2.05 7.41 19.91
C GLU A 314 2.33 8.80 19.36
N THR A 315 1.32 9.50 18.84
CA THR A 315 1.48 10.89 18.37
C THR A 315 1.82 11.79 19.55
N VAL A 316 1.13 11.64 20.69
CA VAL A 316 1.46 12.37 21.93
C VAL A 316 2.88 12.07 22.41
N PHE A 317 3.32 10.81 22.33
CA PHE A 317 4.68 10.44 22.69
C PHE A 317 5.73 11.12 21.80
N TRP A 318 5.57 11.07 20.48
CA TRP A 318 6.50 11.72 19.55
C TRP A 318 6.47 13.25 19.68
N ASP A 319 5.29 13.85 19.80
CA ASP A 319 5.14 15.29 20.01
C ASP A 319 5.76 15.76 21.34
N SER A 320 5.87 14.88 22.35
CA SER A 320 6.51 15.22 23.62
C SER A 320 8.05 15.16 23.59
N LEU A 321 8.63 14.57 22.54
CA LEU A 321 10.08 14.42 22.38
C LEU A 321 10.73 15.53 21.53
N PHE A 322 9.92 16.39 20.89
CA PHE A 322 10.34 17.49 20.03
C PHE A 322 9.75 18.83 20.48
#